data_AF-A0A352RN12-F1
#
_entry.id   AF-A0A352RN12-F1
#
_cell.length_a   1.000
_cell.length_b   1.000
_cell.length_c   1.000
_cell.angle_alpha   90.00
_cell.angle_beta   90.00
_cell.angle_gamma   90.00
#
_symmetry.space_group_name_H-M   'P 1'
#
loop_
_entity.id
_entity.type
_entity.pdbx_description
1 polymer ?
#
loop_
_entity_poly.entity_id
_entity_poly.type
_entity_poly.pdbx_seq_one_letter_code
_entity_poly.pdbx_strand_id
1 'polypeptide(L)'
;MSSAIIKMKRGSETDLAEVSKSILDDFKGDVAELSLEQMSEVNGVKVLLLILERYYMRNGSMAVSTVQIIDSGEVQQATIIGTGGGEGLMNISLGANQDFARRVAKVLAKLGFEEIRS
;
A
#
# COMPACT_ATOMS: atom_id res chain seq x y z
N MET A 1 -5.38 -15.03 -9.99
CA MET A 1 -5.00 -13.99 -9.00
C MET A 1 -3.56 -13.59 -9.28
N SER A 2 -3.28 -12.30 -9.45
CA SER A 2 -1.92 -11.80 -9.62
C SER A 2 -1.56 -10.84 -8.49
N SER A 3 -0.28 -10.72 -8.15
CA SER A 3 0.20 -9.78 -7.13
C SER A 3 1.40 -8.99 -7.64
N ALA A 4 1.45 -7.71 -7.30
CA ALA A 4 2.64 -6.88 -7.43
C ALA A 4 3.15 -6.57 -6.01
N ILE A 5 4.43 -6.80 -5.75
CA ILE A 5 5.05 -6.52 -4.45
C ILE A 5 6.16 -5.50 -4.66
N ILE A 6 6.09 -4.38 -3.95
CA ILE A 6 7.12 -3.34 -3.92
C ILE A 6 7.60 -3.22 -2.48
N LYS A 7 8.91 -3.34 -2.27
CA LYS A 7 9.53 -3.14 -0.96
C LYS A 7 10.31 -1.84 -0.98
N MET A 8 10.14 -1.02 0.05
CA MET A 8 10.84 0.26 0.15
C MET A 8 11.38 0.46 1.56
N LYS A 9 12.42 1.28 1.71
CA LYS A 9 13.01 1.63 3.01
C LYS A 9 13.44 3.08 3.08
N ARG A 10 13.56 3.59 4.30
CA ARG A 10 14.26 4.84 4.65
C ARG A 10 14.70 4.80 6.12
N GLY A 11 15.44 5.82 6.55
CA GLY A 11 15.65 6.07 7.98
C GLY A 11 14.33 6.36 8.69
N SER A 12 14.24 6.01 9.99
CA SER A 12 13.06 6.34 10.79
C SER A 12 13.05 7.84 11.11
N GLU A 13 12.20 8.58 10.39
CA GLU A 13 12.17 10.04 10.46
C GLU A 13 10.76 10.60 10.70
N THR A 14 9.73 10.04 10.07
CA THR A 14 8.34 10.54 10.18
C THR A 14 7.47 9.57 10.95
N ASP A 15 6.62 10.07 11.84
CA ASP A 15 5.66 9.24 12.55
C ASP A 15 4.73 8.47 11.60
N LEU A 16 4.40 7.22 11.97
CA LEU A 16 3.56 6.35 11.13
C LEU A 16 2.16 6.92 10.88
N ALA A 17 1.60 7.73 11.80
CA ALA A 17 0.32 8.39 11.58
C ALA A 17 0.40 9.45 10.46
N GLU A 18 1.53 10.15 10.33
CA GLU A 18 1.75 11.11 9.25
C GLU A 18 2.02 10.42 7.90
N VAL A 19 2.72 9.28 7.92
CA VAL A 19 2.85 8.42 6.75
C VAL A 19 1.48 7.91 6.29
N SER A 20 0.66 7.40 7.22
CA SER A 20 -0.71 6.96 6.95
C SER A 20 -1.54 8.09 6.32
N LYS A 21 -1.57 9.25 6.97
CA LYS A 21 -2.27 10.44 6.48
C LYS A 21 -1.84 10.81 5.07
N SER A 22 -0.54 10.80 4.77
CA SER A 22 -0.02 11.12 3.44
C SER A 22 -0.51 10.16 2.36
N ILE A 23 -0.60 8.86 2.68
CA ILE A 23 -1.19 7.85 1.80
C ILE A 23 -2.67 8.15 1.59
N LEU A 24 -3.44 8.28 2.67
CA LEU A 24 -4.89 8.51 2.60
C LEU A 24 -5.25 9.81 1.89
N ASP A 25 -4.47 10.88 2.09
CA ASP A 25 -4.64 12.16 1.40
C ASP A 25 -4.43 12.04 -0.13
N ASP A 26 -3.52 11.17 -0.60
CA ASP A 26 -3.36 10.90 -2.03
C ASP A 26 -4.56 10.17 -2.63
N PHE A 27 -5.30 9.40 -1.83
CA PHE A 27 -6.51 8.68 -2.23
C PHE A 27 -7.81 9.46 -1.99
N LYS A 28 -7.77 10.65 -1.38
CA LYS A 28 -8.97 11.49 -1.19
C LYS A 28 -9.62 11.82 -2.53
N GLY A 29 -10.92 11.55 -2.64
CA GLY A 29 -11.71 11.78 -3.84
C GLY A 29 -11.53 10.72 -4.93
N ASP A 30 -10.80 9.64 -4.67
CA ASP A 30 -10.80 8.44 -5.51
C ASP A 30 -11.97 7.51 -5.16
N VAL A 31 -12.22 6.53 -6.03
CA VAL A 31 -13.14 5.40 -5.82
C VAL A 31 -12.53 4.32 -4.91
N ALA A 32 -11.25 4.44 -4.56
CA ALA A 32 -10.61 3.56 -3.60
C ALA A 32 -11.00 3.97 -2.17
N GLU A 33 -11.48 3.02 -1.39
CA GLU A 33 -11.92 3.20 -0.01
C GLU A 33 -10.92 2.57 0.97
N LEU A 34 -10.75 3.20 2.13
CA LEU A 34 -10.02 2.61 3.24
C LEU A 34 -10.90 1.53 3.89
N SER A 35 -10.45 0.28 3.77
CA SER A 35 -11.11 -0.88 4.38
C SER A 35 -10.58 -1.13 5.80
N LEU A 36 -9.27 -0.93 6.01
CA LEU A 36 -8.63 -1.09 7.32
C LEU A 36 -7.47 -0.11 7.49
N GLU A 37 -7.40 0.50 8.67
CA GLU A 37 -6.17 1.09 9.23
C GLU A 37 -5.94 0.50 10.62
N GLN A 38 -4.77 -0.10 10.82
CA GLN A 38 -4.37 -0.68 12.11
C GLN A 38 -2.96 -0.26 12.45
N MET A 39 -2.80 0.35 13.62
CA MET A 39 -1.49 0.56 14.25
C MET A 39 -1.31 -0.47 15.37
N SER A 40 -0.11 -1.02 15.48
CA SER A 40 0.26 -1.92 16.56
C SER A 40 1.72 -1.70 16.96
N GLU A 41 2.07 -2.09 18.17
CA GLU A 41 3.43 -2.01 18.65
C GLU A 41 3.79 -3.31 19.38
N VAL A 42 4.93 -3.89 19.03
CA VAL A 42 5.45 -5.10 19.66
C VAL A 42 6.94 -4.89 19.94
N ASN A 43 7.34 -5.01 21.21
CA ASN A 43 8.73 -4.84 21.63
C ASN A 43 9.38 -3.52 21.14
N GLY A 44 8.63 -2.41 21.15
CA GLY A 44 9.11 -1.10 20.70
C GLY A 44 9.15 -0.93 19.18
N VAL A 45 8.79 -1.96 18.39
CA VAL A 45 8.65 -1.87 16.94
C VAL A 45 7.20 -1.52 16.62
N LYS A 46 6.99 -0.39 15.94
CA LYS A 46 5.66 0.04 15.51
C LYS A 46 5.36 -0.55 14.14
N VAL A 47 4.10 -0.93 13.92
CA VAL A 47 3.62 -1.48 12.65
C VAL A 47 2.34 -0.76 12.27
N LEU A 48 2.33 -0.18 11.07
CA LEU A 48 1.15 0.31 10.40
C LEU A 48 0.72 -0.71 9.34
N LEU A 49 -0.56 -1.08 9.35
CA LEU A 49 -1.19 -1.88 8.31
C LEU A 49 -2.37 -1.08 7.73
N LEU A 50 -2.34 -0.86 6.42
CA LEU A 50 -3.43 -0.25 5.66
C LEU A 50 -3.94 -1.24 4.62
N ILE A 51 -5.26 -1.30 4.45
CA ILE A 51 -5.91 -2.01 3.34
C ILE A 51 -6.81 -1.02 2.62
N LEU A 52 -6.45 -0.73 1.37
CA LEU A 52 -7.23 0.11 0.45
C LEU A 52 -7.87 -0.78 -0.59
N GLU A 53 -9.17 -0.61 -0.82
CA GLU A 53 -9.96 -1.44 -1.73
C GLU A 53 -10.64 -0.58 -2.78
N ARG A 54 -10.65 -1.04 -4.03
CA ARG A 54 -11.41 -0.41 -5.11
C ARG A 54 -12.25 -1.46 -5.81
N TYR A 55 -13.57 -1.26 -5.79
CA TYR A 55 -14.51 -2.10 -6.49
C TYR A 55 -14.82 -1.56 -7.90
N TYR A 56 -14.78 -2.43 -8.90
CA TYR A 56 -15.11 -2.13 -10.28
C TYR A 56 -16.43 -2.80 -10.67
N MET A 57 -17.53 -2.04 -10.58
CA MET A 57 -18.88 -2.57 -10.79
C MET A 57 -19.11 -3.22 -12.17
N ARG A 58 -18.42 -2.74 -13.22
CA ARG A 58 -18.66 -3.17 -14.61
C ARG A 58 -18.33 -4.64 -14.87
N ASN A 59 -17.44 -5.24 -14.09
CA ASN A 59 -16.97 -6.62 -14.29
C ASN A 59 -16.88 -7.41 -12.98
N GLY A 60 -17.46 -6.91 -11.89
CA GLY A 60 -17.41 -7.55 -10.57
C GLY A 60 -15.98 -7.78 -10.06
N SER A 61 -15.02 -6.96 -10.48
CA SER A 61 -13.61 -7.10 -10.08
C SER A 61 -13.24 -6.13 -8.96
N MET A 62 -12.23 -6.50 -8.19
CA MET A 62 -11.70 -5.72 -7.08
C MET A 62 -10.19 -5.61 -7.22
N ALA A 63 -9.65 -4.42 -6.92
CA ALA A 63 -8.24 -4.22 -6.65
C ALA A 63 -8.04 -3.85 -5.18
N VAL A 64 -7.01 -4.41 -4.56
CA VAL A 64 -6.67 -4.20 -3.16
C VAL A 64 -5.20 -3.83 -3.07
N SER A 65 -4.88 -2.82 -2.27
CA SER A 65 -3.50 -2.49 -1.91
C SER A 65 -3.35 -2.66 -0.41
N THR A 66 -2.59 -3.67 -0.02
CA THR A 66 -2.16 -3.87 1.37
C THR A 66 -0.82 -3.19 1.55
N VAL A 67 -0.72 -2.30 2.53
CA VAL A 67 0.49 -1.56 2.86
C VAL A 67 0.86 -1.88 4.29
N GLN A 68 2.03 -2.48 4.49
CA GLN A 68 2.60 -2.67 5.82
C GLN A 68 3.83 -1.79 5.94
N ILE A 69 3.91 -0.99 6.99
CA ILE A 69 5.12 -0.24 7.33
C ILE A 69 5.55 -0.66 8.73
N ILE A 70 6.78 -1.15 8.84
CA ILE A 70 7.42 -1.50 10.10
C ILE A 70 8.42 -0.39 10.42
N ASP A 71 8.37 0.13 11.63
CA ASP A 71 9.29 1.13 12.15
C ASP A 71 10.02 0.56 13.38
N SER A 72 11.34 0.36 13.23
CA SER A 72 12.20 -0.13 14.33
C SER A 72 12.75 0.99 15.22
N GLY A 73 12.47 2.26 14.91
CA GLY A 73 13.15 3.42 15.49
C GLY A 73 14.47 3.81 14.79
N GLU A 74 15.01 2.94 13.93
CA GLU A 74 16.18 3.24 13.09
C GLU A 74 15.81 3.24 11.61
N VAL A 75 14.98 2.27 11.19
CA VAL A 75 14.57 2.07 9.81
C VAL A 75 13.06 1.96 9.75
N GLN A 76 12.48 2.61 8.75
CA GLN A 76 11.13 2.33 8.31
C GLN A 76 11.15 1.53 7.02
N GLN A 77 10.55 0.35 7.05
CA GLN A 77 10.44 -0.53 5.90
C GLN A 77 8.98 -0.70 5.51
N ALA A 78 8.67 -0.35 4.26
CA ALA A 78 7.36 -0.54 3.67
C ALA A 78 7.33 -1.79 2.78
N THR A 79 6.28 -2.58 2.90
CA THR A 79 5.90 -3.64 1.94
C THR A 79 4.53 -3.28 1.38
N ILE A 80 4.47 -3.08 0.09
CA ILE A 80 3.26 -2.69 -0.64
C ILE A 80 2.88 -3.87 -1.51
N ILE A 81 1.65 -4.35 -1.36
CA ILE A 81 1.13 -5.52 -2.06
C ILE A 81 -0.15 -5.10 -2.79
N GLY A 82 -0.05 -4.97 -4.10
CA GLY A 82 -1.22 -4.82 -4.98
C GLY A 82 -1.75 -6.19 -5.36
N THR A 83 -3.00 -6.49 -5.04
CA THR A 83 -3.72 -7.70 -5.46
C THR A 83 -5.02 -7.34 -6.13
N GLY A 84 -5.63 -8.31 -6.82
CA GLY A 84 -6.88 -8.09 -7.50
C GLY A 84 -7.41 -9.37 -8.12
N GLY A 85 -8.72 -9.41 -8.28
CA GLY A 85 -9.48 -10.57 -8.74
C GLY A 85 -10.86 -10.17 -9.24
N GLY A 86 -11.46 -10.99 -10.09
CA GLY A 86 -12.80 -10.79 -10.65
C GLY A 86 -13.19 -11.95 -11.56
N GLU A 87 -14.49 -12.09 -11.84
CA GLU A 87 -15.01 -13.14 -12.71
C GLU A 87 -14.92 -12.69 -14.18
N GLY A 88 -13.87 -13.12 -14.90
CA GLY A 88 -13.72 -12.85 -16.33
C GLY A 88 -12.44 -13.43 -16.95
N LEU A 89 -12.54 -13.92 -18.19
CA LEU A 89 -11.50 -14.64 -18.96
C LEU A 89 -10.27 -13.82 -19.37
N MET A 90 -10.26 -12.50 -19.16
CA MET A 90 -9.08 -11.65 -19.39
C MET A 90 -8.57 -11.10 -18.06
N ASN A 91 -7.36 -11.51 -17.67
CA ASN A 91 -6.62 -11.00 -16.51
C ASN A 91 -6.24 -9.52 -16.72
N ILE A 92 -7.19 -8.62 -16.51
CA ILE A 92 -6.95 -7.18 -16.25
C ILE A 92 -6.10 -7.01 -14.95
N SER A 93 -5.88 -8.11 -14.22
CA SER A 93 -5.34 -8.14 -12.87
C SER A 93 -3.87 -7.73 -12.76
N LEU A 94 -2.98 -7.98 -13.73
CA LEU A 94 -1.56 -7.66 -13.48
C LEU A 94 -1.28 -6.14 -13.56
N GLY A 95 -1.80 -5.47 -14.59
CA GLY A 95 -1.59 -4.04 -14.80
C GLY A 95 -2.25 -3.18 -13.73
N ALA A 96 -3.52 -3.45 -13.42
CA ALA A 96 -4.25 -2.70 -12.40
C ALA A 96 -3.65 -2.88 -10.99
N ASN A 97 -3.21 -4.10 -10.64
CA ASN A 97 -2.58 -4.36 -9.35
C ASN A 97 -1.22 -3.67 -9.25
N GLN A 98 -0.46 -3.69 -10.34
CA GLN A 98 0.82 -3.00 -10.40
C GLN A 98 0.64 -1.48 -10.31
N ASP A 99 -0.38 -0.90 -10.96
CA ASP A 99 -0.68 0.52 -10.88
C ASP A 99 -1.09 0.95 -9.47
N PHE A 100 -1.90 0.14 -8.78
CA PHE A 100 -2.36 0.43 -7.43
C PHE A 100 -1.19 0.40 -6.41
N ALA A 101 -0.34 -0.64 -6.47
CA ALA A 101 0.88 -0.71 -5.66
C ALA A 101 1.86 0.42 -6.00
N ARG A 102 2.07 0.72 -7.29
CA ARG A 102 2.97 1.80 -7.73
C ARG A 102 2.49 3.17 -7.28
N ARG A 103 1.18 3.40 -7.13
CA ARG A 103 0.67 4.67 -6.62
C ARG A 103 1.06 4.88 -5.17
N VAL A 104 0.85 3.89 -4.29
CA VAL A 104 1.33 3.95 -2.91
C VAL A 104 2.85 4.16 -2.88
N ALA A 105 3.59 3.45 -3.72
CA ALA A 105 5.05 3.59 -3.80
C ALA A 105 5.48 5.02 -4.17
N LYS A 106 4.75 5.69 -5.07
CA LYS A 106 5.00 7.11 -5.41
C LYS A 106 4.76 8.05 -4.23
N VAL A 107 3.75 7.79 -3.41
CA VAL A 107 3.52 8.58 -2.18
C VAL A 107 4.69 8.38 -1.22
N LEU A 108 5.06 7.13 -0.96
CA LEU A 108 6.17 6.80 -0.07
C LEU A 108 7.52 7.36 -0.59
N ALA A 109 7.73 7.38 -1.90
CA ALA A 109 8.91 8.00 -2.51
C ALA A 109 9.00 9.51 -2.21
N LYS A 110 7.86 10.23 -2.18
CA LYS A 110 7.82 11.65 -1.78
C LYS A 110 8.17 11.85 -0.30
N LEU A 111 7.98 10.82 0.52
CA LEU A 111 8.39 10.78 1.93
C LEU A 111 9.84 10.27 2.10
N GLY A 112 10.60 10.09 1.02
CA GLY A 112 12.00 9.66 1.08
C GLY A 112 12.20 8.14 1.20
N PHE A 113 11.15 7.33 1.06
CA PHE A 113 11.35 5.88 0.89
C PHE A 113 11.97 5.57 -0.47
N GLU A 114 12.93 4.65 -0.49
CA GLU A 114 13.57 4.17 -1.70
C GLU A 114 13.26 2.70 -1.94
N GLU A 115 13.05 2.31 -3.20
CA GLU A 115 12.79 0.92 -3.57
C GLU A 115 14.01 0.03 -3.28
N ILE A 116 13.77 -1.08 -2.59
CA ILE A 116 14.80 -2.10 -2.35
C ILE A 116 14.91 -2.93 -3.61
N ARG A 117 15.93 -2.67 -4.42
CA ARG A 117 16.29 -3.53 -5.56
C ARG A 117 16.85 -4.84 -5.01
N SER A 118 16.16 -5.94 -5.31
CA SER A 118 16.67 -7.31 -5.11
C SER A 118 17.77 -7.65 -6.10
#